data_AF-A0A519BS10-F1
#
_entry.id   AF-A0A519BS10-F1
#
_cell.length_a   1.000
_cell.length_b   1.000
_cell.length_c   1.000
_cell.angle_alpha   90.00
_cell.angle_beta   90.00
_cell.angle_gamma   90.00
#
_symmetry.space_group_name_H-M   'P 1'
#
loop_
_entity.id
_entity.type
_entity.pdbx_description
1 polymer ?
#
loop_
_entity_poly.entity_id
_entity_poly.type
_entity_poly.pdbx_seq_one_letter_code
_entity_poly.pdbx_strand_id
1 'polypeptide(L)'
;MNLKNNFNNFKNFLKEDTWQSWVVSIILAFVLIKLIFFPTLSLLTGTSLPLVVVESCSMHHSISFDAWWEGNKLWYMKRERCYSFS
;
A
#
# COMPACT_ATOMS: atom_id res chain seq x y z
N MET A 1 -39.86 -9.65 -15.79
CA MET A 1 -38.46 -10.02 -16.11
C MET A 1 -37.79 -10.43 -14.80
N ASN A 2 -37.36 -11.69 -14.67
CA ASN A 2 -36.98 -12.28 -13.38
C ASN A 2 -35.54 -11.88 -13.00
N LEU A 3 -35.39 -10.72 -12.34
CA LEU A 3 -34.10 -10.11 -11.94
C LEU A 3 -33.17 -11.07 -11.19
N LYS A 4 -33.73 -11.99 -10.40
CA LYS A 4 -32.98 -12.98 -9.62
C LYS A 4 -32.16 -13.91 -10.51
N ASN A 5 -32.72 -14.33 -11.64
CA ASN A 5 -32.04 -15.23 -12.57
C ASN A 5 -30.90 -14.53 -13.31
N ASN A 6 -31.10 -13.26 -13.67
CA ASN A 6 -30.08 -12.47 -14.36
C ASN A 6 -28.86 -12.21 -13.45
N PHE A 7 -29.08 -11.92 -12.16
CA PHE A 7 -27.99 -11.71 -11.21
C PHE A 7 -27.21 -13.01 -10.94
N ASN A 8 -27.90 -14.14 -10.84
CA ASN A 8 -27.26 -15.44 -10.67
C ASN A 8 -26.38 -15.80 -11.88
N ASN A 9 -26.86 -15.55 -13.09
CA ASN A 9 -26.09 -15.79 -14.32
C ASN A 9 -24.86 -14.89 -14.41
N PHE A 10 -25.00 -13.60 -14.08
CA PHE A 10 -23.86 -12.67 -14.03
C PHE A 10 -22.84 -13.06 -12.96
N LYS A 11 -23.30 -13.45 -11.78
CA LYS A 11 -22.42 -13.95 -10.71
C LYS A 11 -21.67 -15.22 -11.13
N ASN A 12 -22.33 -16.11 -11.86
CA ASN A 12 -21.69 -17.31 -12.38
C ASN A 12 -20.64 -16.94 -13.44
N PHE A 13 -20.95 -16.01 -14.36
CA PHE A 13 -20.02 -15.50 -15.36
C PHE A 13 -18.73 -14.94 -14.71
N LEU A 14 -18.84 -14.13 -13.66
CA LEU A 14 -17.66 -13.59 -12.93
C LEU A 14 -16.82 -14.66 -12.21
N LYS A 15 -17.37 -15.86 -11.99
CA LYS A 15 -16.65 -16.98 -11.35
C LYS A 15 -16.01 -17.91 -12.36
N GLU A 16 -16.29 -17.75 -13.65
CA GLU A 16 -15.69 -18.59 -14.68
C GLU A 16 -14.20 -18.27 -14.82
N ASP A 17 -13.38 -19.30 -14.99
CA ASP A 17 -11.94 -19.20 -15.29
C ASP A 17 -11.70 -18.87 -16.77
N THR A 18 -12.38 -17.83 -17.27
CA THR A 18 -12.16 -17.30 -18.62
C THR A 18 -11.42 -15.97 -18.56
N TRP A 19 -10.59 -15.71 -19.56
CA TRP A 19 -9.88 -14.43 -19.71
C TRP A 19 -10.83 -13.23 -19.69
N GLN A 20 -12.01 -13.35 -20.30
CA GLN A 20 -13.01 -12.29 -20.36
C GLN A 20 -13.60 -12.00 -18.98
N SER A 21 -13.97 -13.05 -18.22
CA SER A 21 -14.44 -12.93 -16.84
C SER A 21 -13.41 -12.24 -15.95
N TRP A 22 -12.13 -12.62 -16.11
CA TRP A 22 -11.02 -12.01 -15.37
C TRP A 22 -10.88 -10.51 -15.66
N VAL A 23 -10.87 -10.10 -16.93
CA VAL A 23 -10.77 -8.67 -17.30
C VAL A 23 -11.97 -7.88 -16.77
N VAL A 24 -13.19 -8.39 -16.95
CA VAL A 24 -14.41 -7.73 -16.45
C VAL A 24 -14.39 -7.61 -14.93
N SER A 25 -13.91 -8.64 -14.22
CA SER A 25 -13.77 -8.62 -12.77
C SER A 25 -12.77 -7.56 -12.30
N ILE A 26 -11.63 -7.40 -12.99
CA ILE A 26 -10.65 -6.35 -12.69
C ILE A 26 -11.24 -4.96 -12.91
N ILE A 27 -11.91 -4.74 -14.03
CA ILE A 27 -12.55 -3.44 -14.33
C ILE A 27 -13.61 -3.14 -13.27
N LEU A 28 -14.44 -4.12 -12.93
CA LEU A 28 -15.47 -3.98 -11.91
C LEU A 28 -14.84 -3.63 -10.54
N ALA A 29 -13.78 -4.34 -10.14
CA ALA A 29 -13.06 -4.05 -8.90
C ALA A 29 -12.48 -2.62 -8.91
N PHE A 30 -11.87 -2.19 -10.02
CA PHE A 30 -11.34 -0.83 -10.16
C PHE A 30 -12.43 0.23 -10.00
N VAL A 31 -13.60 0.02 -10.62
CA VAL A 31 -14.75 0.91 -10.50
C VAL A 31 -15.28 0.95 -9.06
N LEU A 32 -15.44 -0.21 -8.42
CA LEU A 32 -15.91 -0.31 -7.03
C LEU A 32 -14.95 0.38 -6.06
N ILE A 33 -13.64 0.17 -6.21
CA ILE A 33 -12.64 0.82 -5.37
C ILE A 33 -12.66 2.33 -5.57
N LYS A 34 -12.67 2.77 -6.84
CA LYS A 34 -12.64 4.20 -7.18
C LYS A 34 -13.87 4.96 -6.71
N LEU A 35 -15.05 4.37 -6.84
CA LEU A 35 -16.32 5.05 -6.63
C LEU A 35 -16.97 4.78 -5.27
N ILE A 36 -16.69 3.64 -4.64
CA ILE A 36 -17.30 3.28 -3.36
C ILE A 36 -16.26 3.29 -2.26
N PHE A 37 -15.15 2.57 -2.44
CA PHE A 37 -14.16 2.39 -1.38
C PHE A 37 -13.50 3.72 -0.97
N PHE A 38 -12.92 4.47 -1.92
CA PHE A 38 -12.25 5.74 -1.58
C PHE A 38 -13.19 6.80 -1.00
N PRO A 39 -14.39 7.04 -1.55
CA PRO A 39 -15.32 8.00 -0.94
C PRO A 39 -15.78 7.58 0.46
N THR A 40 -16.04 6.28 0.67
CA THR A 40 -16.39 5.77 1.99
C THR A 40 -15.24 5.98 2.98
N LEU A 41 -14.01 5.70 2.58
CA LEU A 41 -12.84 5.88 3.44
C LEU A 41 -12.59 7.36 3.75
N SER A 42 -12.79 8.26 2.79
CA SER A 42 -12.71 9.72 3.00
C SER A 42 -13.77 10.21 3.98
N LEU A 43 -15.01 9.70 3.89
CA LEU A 43 -16.07 10.00 4.85
C LEU A 43 -15.73 9.53 6.27
N LEU A 44 -15.19 8.31 6.41
CA LEU A 44 -14.83 7.75 7.73
C LEU A 44 -13.65 8.47 8.38
N THR A 45 -12.67 8.87 7.58
CA THR A 45 -11.43 9.51 8.08
C THR A 45 -11.55 11.03 8.18
N GLY A 46 -12.60 11.63 7.62
CA GLY A 46 -12.84 13.07 7.66
C GLY A 46 -11.82 13.89 6.87
N THR A 47 -10.99 13.25 6.05
CA THR A 47 -9.94 13.92 5.25
C THR A 47 -10.40 14.09 3.82
N SER A 48 -10.20 15.32 3.30
CA SER A 48 -10.37 15.67 1.89
C SER A 48 -9.17 15.32 1.01
N LEU A 49 -8.09 14.78 1.60
CA LEU A 49 -6.88 14.44 0.88
C LEU A 49 -7.07 13.12 0.14
N PRO A 50 -6.59 13.02 -1.12
CA PRO A 50 -6.54 11.75 -1.82
C PRO A 50 -5.69 10.76 -1.01
N LEU A 51 -6.21 9.55 -0.80
CA LEU A 51 -5.49 8.47 -0.14
C LEU A 51 -4.36 8.00 -1.06
N VAL A 52 -3.20 8.63 -0.90
CA VAL A 52 -1.97 8.25 -1.57
C VAL A 52 -1.22 7.29 -0.66
N VAL A 53 -0.92 6.11 -1.17
CA VAL A 53 0.05 5.21 -0.52
C VAL A 53 1.41 5.89 -0.67
N VAL A 54 1.91 6.46 0.43
CA VAL A 54 3.25 7.05 0.44
C VAL A 54 4.25 5.90 0.57
N GLU A 55 4.73 5.44 -0.57
CA GLU A 55 5.89 4.56 -0.63
C GLU A 55 7.14 5.41 -0.34
N SER A 56 7.63 5.35 0.90
CA SER A 56 8.89 6.01 1.23
C SER A 56 10.05 5.17 0.70
N CYS A 57 10.68 5.61 -0.40
CA CYS A 57 11.99 5.13 -0.82
C CYS A 57 13.11 5.43 0.21
N SER A 58 12.78 5.81 1.45
CA SER A 58 13.72 6.23 2.49
C SER A 58 14.56 5.09 3.07
N MET A 59 14.24 3.83 2.74
CA MET A 59 15.09 2.67 3.03
C MET A 59 16.08 2.35 1.90
N HIS A 60 16.09 3.11 0.80
CA HIS A 60 17.09 2.91 -0.25
C HIS A 60 18.43 3.50 0.19
N HIS A 61 19.20 2.71 0.94
CA HIS A 61 20.58 3.04 1.27
C HIS A 61 21.49 2.54 0.14
N SER A 62 22.16 3.46 -0.54
CA SER A 62 23.13 3.16 -1.61
C SER A 62 24.41 2.48 -1.10
N ILE A 63 24.61 2.48 0.22
CA ILE A 63 25.78 1.94 0.90
C ILE A 63 25.33 0.92 1.95
N SER A 64 26.13 -0.12 2.16
CA SER A 64 25.88 -1.07 3.25
C SER A 64 26.00 -0.36 4.60
N PHE A 65 25.29 -0.91 5.61
CA PHE A 65 25.37 -0.42 6.98
C PHE A 65 26.82 -0.36 7.48
N ASP A 66 27.64 -1.38 7.16
CA ASP A 66 29.05 -1.44 7.59
C ASP A 66 29.89 -0.29 7.00
N ALA A 67 29.71 0.01 5.71
CA ALA A 67 30.41 1.11 5.06
C ALA A 67 30.00 2.47 5.64
N TRP A 68 28.72 2.65 5.95
CA TRP A 68 28.23 3.84 6.64
C TRP A 68 28.79 3.92 8.07
N TRP A 69 28.79 2.81 8.82
CA TRP A 69 29.24 2.74 10.20
C TRP A 69 30.72 3.09 10.34
N GLU A 70 31.58 2.55 9.47
CA GLU A 70 33.01 2.84 9.49
C GLU A 70 33.32 4.34 9.31
N GLY A 71 32.55 5.05 8.50
CA GLY A 71 32.69 6.50 8.30
C GLY A 71 32.16 7.35 9.48
N ASN A 72 31.19 6.84 10.25
CA ASN A 72 30.46 7.63 11.24
C ASN A 72 30.76 7.24 12.70
N LYS A 73 31.34 6.06 12.95
CA LYS A 73 31.59 5.52 14.31
C LYS A 73 32.35 6.47 15.22
N LEU A 74 33.28 7.25 14.68
CA LEU A 74 34.09 8.19 15.46
C LEU A 74 33.24 9.28 16.14
N TRP A 75 32.16 9.74 15.53
CA TRP A 75 31.28 10.75 16.14
C TRP A 75 30.48 10.18 17.33
N TYR A 76 30.02 8.94 17.20
CA TYR A 76 29.28 8.23 18.25
C TYR A 76 30.22 7.84 19.41
N MET A 77 31.37 7.24 19.11
CA MET A 77 32.35 6.82 20.12
C MET A 77 33.06 8.00 20.80
N LYS A 78 33.17 9.16 20.13
CA LYS A 78 33.75 10.38 20.74
C LYS A 78 32.87 10.94 21.86
N ARG A 79 31.56 10.72 21.84
CA ARG A 79 30.64 11.18 22.90
C ARG A 79 30.52 10.22 24.08
N GLU A 80 30.93 8.96 23.93
CA GLU A 80 30.99 8.00 25.04
C GLU A 80 32.21 8.22 25.95
N ARG A 81 33.27 8.90 25.48
CA ARG A 81 34.44 9.25 26.31
C ARG A 81 34.21 10.31 27.38
N CYS A 82 33.02 10.92 27.46
CA CYS A 82 32.66 11.80 28.58
C CYS A 82 32.08 11.04 29.80
N TYR A 83 31.92 9.72 29.72
CA TYR A 83 31.48 8.87 30.85
C TYR A 83 32.60 7.94 31.36
N SER A 84 33.86 8.36 31.29
CA SER A 84 34.91 7.74 32.12
C SER A 84 34.71 8.22 33.56
N PHE A 85 33.98 7.42 34.34
CA PHE A 85 33.92 7.53 35.80
C PHE A 85 35.34 7.35 36.36
N SER A 86 35.68 8.27 37.27
CA SER A 86 36.88 8.26 38.11
C SER A 86 37.03 6.98 38.92
#